data_AF-B3TK29-F1
#
_entry.id   AF-B3TK29-F1
#
_cell.length_a   1.000
_cell.length_b   1.000
_cell.length_c   1.000
_cell.angle_alpha   90.00
_cell.angle_beta   90.00
_cell.angle_gamma   90.00
#
_symmetry.space_group_name_H-M   'P 1'
#
loop_
_entity.id
_entity.type
_entity.pdbx_description
1 polymer ?
#
loop_
_entity_poly.entity_id
_entity_poly.type
_entity_poly.pdbx_seq_one_letter_code
_entity_poly.pdbx_strand_id
1 'polypeptide(L)'
;VPRGCGGKPADVYLVMDTSRDVSQKEIDLQKRYFKELSSLFYLGQNTVRLGVVSSGSNSLTAIQLGSYKSPHDFQKAIDITPRVGGQRDHAKTLDYLRRTAFAPEVARQSVAHVVIFMTNGFSHNAMATRIEARLLKKAGVYVFTVNLGGRWDKSELTGMASNPASDFVFSSDDYNIIDPLIRLLRIHECDYQIHPPAAEPEAACSPKRKVDMVFAVDHLNIGAVKSKRILAFIDSLFSEFDRSDNLKTALLLNRPVSSLSNKLTDITETEQEMDSVAFPDFSAVLRRARKALTKGRQSVQKTAVVFMDSNVHITPAVFKEAKRNKFRKIDTYVVYIGDDYNKNDLKLISNGKDNIITVPSYGELEISKEDVLTSLCKGL
;
A
#
# COMPACT_ATOMS: atom_id res chain seq x y z
N VAL A 1 -36.53 -8.76 -10.14
CA VAL A 1 -35.69 -7.61 -9.76
C VAL A 1 -34.37 -8.14 -9.23
N PRO A 2 -33.20 -7.77 -9.79
CA PRO A 2 -31.92 -8.25 -9.28
C PRO A 2 -31.72 -7.70 -7.86
N ARG A 3 -31.39 -8.57 -6.91
CA ARG A 3 -31.20 -8.22 -5.49
C ARG A 3 -29.74 -7.84 -5.27
N GLY A 4 -29.41 -6.54 -5.19
CA GLY A 4 -28.08 -6.08 -4.76
C GLY A 4 -27.72 -6.67 -3.39
N CYS A 5 -26.47 -7.11 -3.22
CA CYS A 5 -25.99 -7.86 -2.05
C CYS A 5 -26.73 -9.17 -1.73
N GLY A 6 -27.63 -9.67 -2.59
CA GLY A 6 -28.39 -10.90 -2.33
C GLY A 6 -29.28 -10.88 -1.07
N GLY A 7 -29.54 -9.71 -0.49
CA GLY A 7 -30.24 -9.55 0.80
C GLY A 7 -29.34 -9.61 2.04
N LYS A 8 -28.02 -9.73 1.87
CA LYS A 8 -27.06 -9.74 2.99
C LYS A 8 -26.85 -8.32 3.56
N PRO A 9 -26.59 -8.18 4.88
CA PRO A 9 -26.30 -6.89 5.49
C PRO A 9 -24.96 -6.32 4.99
N ALA A 10 -24.95 -5.04 4.61
CA ALA A 10 -23.74 -4.32 4.20
C ALA A 10 -23.88 -2.80 4.44
N ASP A 11 -22.78 -2.13 4.77
CA ASP A 11 -22.72 -0.67 4.86
C ASP A 11 -21.94 -0.15 3.64
N VAL A 12 -22.59 0.69 2.83
CA VAL A 12 -22.05 1.16 1.55
C VAL A 12 -22.05 2.68 1.52
N TYR A 13 -20.87 3.26 1.31
CA TYR A 13 -20.73 4.68 1.00
C TYR A 13 -20.54 4.90 -0.50
N LEU A 14 -21.37 5.77 -1.06
CA LEU A 14 -21.22 6.31 -2.40
C LEU A 14 -20.46 7.63 -2.31
N VAL A 15 -19.27 7.72 -2.91
CA VAL A 15 -18.41 8.91 -2.82
C VAL A 15 -18.56 9.72 -4.11
N MET A 16 -19.13 10.91 -3.97
CA MET A 16 -19.38 11.85 -5.06
C MET A 16 -18.23 12.85 -5.15
N ASP A 17 -17.50 12.87 -6.26
CA ASP A 17 -16.54 13.94 -6.51
C ASP A 17 -17.29 15.23 -6.85
N THR A 18 -17.15 16.21 -5.97
CA THR A 18 -17.75 17.54 -6.09
C THR A 18 -16.68 18.65 -6.13
N SER A 19 -15.42 18.29 -6.45
CA SER A 19 -14.29 19.22 -6.57
C SER A 19 -14.58 20.37 -7.54
N ARG A 20 -13.80 21.45 -7.47
CA ARG A 20 -13.99 22.68 -8.23
C ARG A 20 -14.02 22.44 -9.75
N ASP A 21 -13.22 21.50 -10.24
CA ASP A 21 -13.05 21.17 -11.65
C ASP A 21 -14.06 20.13 -12.17
N VAL A 22 -14.96 19.61 -11.32
CA VAL A 22 -16.10 18.80 -11.75
C VAL A 22 -17.26 19.72 -12.16
N SER A 23 -17.77 19.56 -13.38
CA SER A 23 -18.92 20.32 -13.87
C SER A 23 -20.24 19.88 -13.23
N GLN A 24 -21.27 20.74 -13.27
CA GLN A 24 -22.59 20.35 -12.76
C GLN A 24 -23.15 19.13 -13.50
N LYS A 25 -22.90 19.01 -14.81
CA LYS A 25 -23.33 17.86 -15.63
C LYS A 25 -22.70 16.54 -15.14
N GLU A 26 -21.44 16.56 -14.74
CA GLU A 26 -20.75 15.38 -14.19
C GLU A 26 -21.25 15.03 -12.79
N ILE A 27 -21.56 16.04 -11.95
CA ILE A 27 -22.22 15.81 -10.66
C ILE A 27 -23.61 15.20 -10.87
N ASP A 28 -24.40 15.70 -11.83
CA ASP A 28 -25.73 15.18 -12.13
C ASP A 28 -25.66 13.75 -12.70
N LEU A 29 -24.59 13.42 -13.43
CA LEU A 29 -24.30 12.06 -13.90
C LEU A 29 -24.01 11.12 -12.72
N GLN A 30 -23.17 11.53 -11.76
CA GLN A 30 -22.92 10.78 -10.53
C GLN A 30 -24.20 10.54 -9.74
N LYS A 31 -25.01 11.59 -9.56
CA LYS A 31 -26.32 11.50 -8.90
C LYS A 31 -27.21 10.47 -9.60
N ARG A 32 -27.25 10.46 -10.93
CA ARG A 32 -28.03 9.48 -11.69
C ARG A 32 -27.58 8.05 -11.40
N TYR A 33 -26.28 7.78 -11.50
CA TYR A 33 -25.74 6.45 -11.18
C TYR A 33 -26.00 6.05 -9.73
N PHE A 34 -25.89 6.97 -8.77
CA PHE A 34 -26.19 6.68 -7.36
C PHE A 34 -27.66 6.35 -7.15
N LYS A 35 -28.58 7.04 -7.84
CA LYS A 35 -30.01 6.74 -7.80
C LYS A 35 -30.32 5.39 -8.42
N GLU A 36 -29.72 5.06 -9.55
CA GLU A 36 -29.81 3.74 -10.18
C GLU A 36 -29.29 2.65 -9.24
N LEU A 37 -28.09 2.83 -8.66
CA LEU A 37 -27.51 1.91 -7.67
C LEU A 37 -28.43 1.71 -6.45
N SER A 38 -28.96 2.80 -5.90
CA SER A 38 -29.85 2.74 -4.73
C SER A 38 -31.11 1.91 -4.97
N SER A 39 -31.62 1.89 -6.21
CA SER A 39 -32.83 1.14 -6.58
C SER A 39 -32.62 -0.38 -6.54
N LEU A 40 -31.37 -0.82 -6.50
CA LEU A 40 -30.98 -2.23 -6.56
C LEU A 40 -30.81 -2.85 -5.18
N PHE A 41 -30.68 -2.03 -4.13
CA PHE A 41 -30.49 -2.49 -2.76
C PHE A 41 -31.81 -2.51 -2.00
N TYR A 42 -31.98 -3.52 -1.13
CA TYR A 42 -33.04 -3.50 -0.13
C TYR A 42 -32.55 -2.74 1.10
N LEU A 43 -32.99 -1.49 1.23
CA LEU A 43 -32.53 -0.58 2.28
C LEU A 43 -33.20 -0.88 3.61
N GLY A 44 -32.41 -0.99 4.66
CA GLY A 44 -32.92 -1.34 5.98
C GLY A 44 -31.84 -1.46 7.03
N GLN A 45 -32.25 -1.41 8.29
CA GLN A 45 -31.33 -1.41 9.43
C GLN A 45 -30.54 -2.72 9.55
N ASN A 46 -31.17 -3.83 9.15
CA ASN A 46 -30.63 -5.19 9.16
C ASN A 46 -30.26 -5.70 7.76
N THR A 47 -30.34 -4.85 6.74
CA THR A 47 -29.99 -5.20 5.35
C THR A 47 -28.94 -4.21 4.88
N VAL A 48 -29.04 -3.65 3.67
CA VAL A 48 -28.07 -2.67 3.18
C VAL A 48 -28.37 -1.29 3.77
N ARG A 49 -27.35 -0.62 4.28
CA ARG A 49 -27.38 0.81 4.62
C ARG A 49 -26.55 1.57 3.60
N LEU A 50 -27.14 2.61 3.01
CA LEU A 50 -26.44 3.51 2.12
C LEU A 50 -26.13 4.84 2.81
N GLY A 51 -24.97 5.39 2.49
CA GLY A 51 -24.58 6.75 2.82
C GLY A 51 -23.95 7.43 1.59
N VAL A 52 -23.82 8.74 1.64
CA VAL A 52 -23.18 9.55 0.59
C VAL A 52 -22.15 10.46 1.22
N VAL A 53 -20.94 10.44 0.66
CA VAL A 53 -19.85 11.38 1.01
C VAL A 53 -19.57 12.27 -0.19
N SER A 54 -19.65 13.58 0.00
CA SER A 54 -19.19 14.56 -0.99
C SER A 54 -17.69 14.79 -0.80
N SER A 55 -16.92 14.64 -1.87
CA SER A 55 -15.45 14.80 -1.93
C SER A 55 -15.08 16.11 -2.63
N GLY A 56 -13.90 16.64 -2.28
CA GLY A 56 -13.37 17.93 -2.71
C GLY A 56 -12.07 18.24 -1.96
N SER A 57 -11.84 19.51 -1.56
CA SER A 57 -10.70 19.85 -0.68
C SER A 57 -10.87 19.37 0.76
N ASN A 58 -12.12 19.04 1.11
CA ASN A 58 -12.52 18.36 2.33
C ASN A 58 -13.51 17.26 1.95
N SER A 59 -13.81 16.38 2.90
CA SER A 59 -14.88 15.39 2.78
C SER A 59 -16.01 15.68 3.75
N LEU A 60 -17.24 15.45 3.31
CA LEU A 60 -18.45 15.64 4.11
C LEU A 60 -19.40 14.46 3.89
N THR A 61 -19.82 13.83 4.99
CA THR A 61 -20.94 12.88 4.93
C THR A 61 -22.25 13.64 4.73
N ALA A 62 -22.73 13.67 3.49
CA ALA A 62 -23.97 14.32 3.08
C ALA A 62 -25.21 13.51 3.50
N ILE A 63 -25.10 12.19 3.45
CA ILE A 63 -26.13 11.26 3.90
C ILE A 63 -25.49 10.22 4.81
N GLN A 64 -25.96 10.13 6.05
CA GLN A 64 -25.47 9.16 7.03
C GLN A 64 -25.96 7.75 6.70
N LEU A 65 -25.19 6.73 7.08
CA LEU A 65 -25.57 5.34 6.88
C LEU A 65 -26.90 5.04 7.57
N GLY A 66 -27.85 4.50 6.81
CA GLY A 66 -29.12 4.01 7.35
C GLY A 66 -30.14 5.09 7.68
N SER A 67 -29.90 6.36 7.31
CA SER A 67 -30.90 7.43 7.43
C SER A 67 -32.16 7.18 6.60
N TYR A 68 -32.06 6.37 5.54
CA TYR A 68 -33.17 6.07 4.64
C TYR A 68 -33.37 4.55 4.51
N LYS A 69 -34.63 4.12 4.57
CA LYS A 69 -35.08 2.73 4.34
C LYS A 69 -35.82 2.55 3.01
N SER A 70 -36.04 3.64 2.29
CA SER A 70 -36.74 3.70 1.01
C SER A 70 -35.77 4.20 -0.06
N PRO A 71 -35.53 3.45 -1.15
CA PRO A 71 -34.73 3.94 -2.27
C PRO A 71 -35.24 5.28 -2.80
N HIS A 72 -36.57 5.46 -2.88
CA HIS A 72 -37.16 6.72 -3.34
C HIS A 72 -36.80 7.92 -2.46
N ASP A 73 -36.82 7.77 -1.13
CA ASP A 73 -36.47 8.89 -0.23
C ASP A 73 -34.97 9.15 -0.21
N PHE A 74 -34.16 8.10 -0.32
CA PHE A 74 -32.72 8.21 -0.51
C PHE A 74 -32.37 8.96 -1.80
N GLN A 75 -33.09 8.70 -2.90
CA GLN A 75 -32.90 9.39 -4.18
C GLN A 75 -33.21 10.89 -4.08
N LYS A 76 -34.27 11.28 -3.36
CA LYS A 76 -34.55 12.69 -3.08
C LYS A 76 -33.44 13.36 -2.29
N ALA A 77 -32.83 12.65 -1.34
CA ALA A 77 -31.70 13.13 -0.57
C ALA A 77 -30.42 13.27 -1.42
N ILE A 78 -30.20 12.38 -2.39
CA ILE A 78 -29.11 12.50 -3.38
C ILE A 78 -29.26 13.81 -4.17
N ASP A 79 -30.47 14.18 -4.58
CA ASP A 79 -30.70 15.38 -5.39
C ASP A 79 -30.26 16.67 -4.67
N ILE A 80 -30.40 16.74 -3.35
CA ILE A 80 -30.01 17.89 -2.52
C ILE A 80 -28.62 17.75 -1.87
N THR A 81 -27.83 16.73 -2.24
CA THR A 81 -26.48 16.54 -1.71
C THR A 81 -25.60 17.77 -2.02
N PRO A 82 -24.93 18.35 -1.00
CA PRO A 82 -24.16 19.58 -1.15
C PRO A 82 -22.85 19.36 -1.91
N ARG A 83 -22.46 20.39 -2.66
CA ARG A 83 -21.15 20.49 -3.30
C ARG A 83 -20.13 21.04 -2.31
N VAL A 84 -19.07 20.27 -2.04
CA VAL A 84 -17.97 20.72 -1.17
C VAL A 84 -17.00 21.63 -1.93
N GLY A 85 -16.73 21.35 -3.21
CA GLY A 85 -15.83 22.16 -4.03
C GLY A 85 -14.36 22.05 -3.60
N GLY A 86 -13.55 23.03 -4.01
CA GLY A 86 -12.12 23.07 -3.72
C GLY A 86 -11.27 22.12 -4.58
N GLN A 87 -10.00 21.98 -4.24
CA GLN A 87 -9.06 21.09 -4.95
C GLN A 87 -9.40 19.62 -4.69
N ARG A 88 -9.31 18.77 -5.71
CA ARG A 88 -9.49 17.31 -5.57
C ARG A 88 -8.38 16.69 -4.73
N ASP A 89 -8.75 16.05 -3.63
CA ASP A 89 -7.84 15.34 -2.71
C ASP A 89 -8.38 13.95 -2.37
N HIS A 90 -7.99 12.94 -3.14
CA HIS A 90 -8.43 11.55 -2.93
C HIS A 90 -7.89 10.96 -1.63
N ALA A 91 -6.63 11.25 -1.29
CA ALA A 91 -5.99 10.76 -0.07
C ALA A 91 -6.79 11.16 1.17
N LYS A 92 -7.14 12.44 1.25
CA LYS A 92 -7.92 12.96 2.38
C LYS A 92 -9.33 12.39 2.46
N THR A 93 -9.97 12.14 1.32
CA THR A 93 -11.28 11.48 1.28
C THR A 93 -11.20 10.02 1.75
N LEU A 94 -10.17 9.29 1.35
CA LEU A 94 -9.92 7.92 1.80
C LEU A 94 -9.63 7.85 3.31
N ASP A 95 -8.82 8.78 3.83
CA ASP A 95 -8.58 8.92 5.28
C ASP A 95 -9.88 9.22 6.05
N TYR A 96 -10.70 10.14 5.54
CA TYR A 96 -12.00 10.48 6.12
C TYR A 96 -12.96 9.28 6.13
N LEU A 97 -13.01 8.51 5.05
CA LEU A 97 -13.80 7.28 5.00
C LEU A 97 -13.37 6.30 6.09
N ARG A 98 -12.05 6.11 6.26
CA ARG A 98 -11.49 5.18 7.24
C ARG A 98 -11.71 5.63 8.68
N ARG A 99 -11.48 6.91 8.99
CA ARG A 99 -11.47 7.43 10.36
C ARG A 99 -12.80 7.95 10.84
N THR A 100 -13.71 8.34 9.93
CA THR A 100 -14.97 9.00 10.28
C THR A 100 -16.17 8.25 9.72
N ALA A 101 -16.22 7.99 8.42
CA ALA A 101 -17.42 7.41 7.81
C ALA A 101 -17.64 5.94 8.23
N PHE A 102 -16.57 5.14 8.27
CA PHE A 102 -16.57 3.76 8.75
C PHE A 102 -16.07 3.62 10.19
N ALA A 103 -16.11 4.69 10.98
CA ALA A 103 -15.75 4.61 12.38
C ALA A 103 -16.67 3.61 13.13
N PRO A 104 -16.19 2.88 14.15
CA PRO A 104 -16.96 1.86 14.86
C PRO A 104 -18.29 2.33 15.45
N GLU A 105 -18.42 3.62 15.75
CA GLU A 105 -19.63 4.27 16.25
C GLU A 105 -20.67 4.57 15.16
N VAL A 106 -20.27 4.58 13.88
CA VAL A 106 -21.12 4.91 12.72
C VAL A 106 -21.48 3.66 11.93
N ALA A 107 -20.48 2.84 11.57
CA ALA A 107 -20.65 1.65 10.76
C ALA A 107 -20.78 0.38 11.61
N ARG A 108 -21.50 -0.62 11.11
CA ARG A 108 -21.65 -1.93 11.76
C ARG A 108 -20.34 -2.71 11.68
N GLN A 109 -19.90 -3.30 12.78
CA GLN A 109 -18.64 -4.06 12.82
C GLN A 109 -18.68 -5.42 12.11
N SER A 110 -19.85 -6.06 12.00
CA SER A 110 -19.97 -7.44 11.48
C SER A 110 -20.73 -7.54 10.16
N VAL A 111 -20.50 -6.57 9.26
CA VAL A 111 -21.07 -6.55 7.91
C VAL A 111 -20.00 -6.13 6.91
N ALA A 112 -20.24 -6.40 5.63
CA ALA A 112 -19.36 -5.90 4.57
C ALA A 112 -19.36 -4.37 4.53
N HIS A 113 -18.17 -3.77 4.40
CA HIS A 113 -17.99 -2.34 4.17
C HIS A 113 -17.55 -2.11 2.74
N VAL A 114 -18.29 -1.25 2.02
CA VAL A 114 -18.03 -1.01 0.59
C VAL A 114 -18.01 0.48 0.29
N VAL A 115 -17.04 0.90 -0.51
CA VAL A 115 -16.94 2.23 -1.09
C VAL A 115 -17.10 2.12 -2.59
N ILE A 116 -17.98 2.94 -3.15
CA ILE A 116 -18.05 3.17 -4.60
C ILE A 116 -17.63 4.61 -4.84
N PHE A 117 -16.40 4.79 -5.32
CA PHE A 117 -15.76 6.07 -5.53
C PHE A 117 -15.90 6.50 -6.99
N MET A 118 -16.67 7.57 -7.26
CA MET A 118 -16.82 8.13 -8.60
C MET A 118 -16.04 9.44 -8.72
N THR A 119 -15.22 9.57 -9.76
CA THR A 119 -14.45 10.80 -10.06
C THR A 119 -14.21 10.93 -11.56
N ASN A 120 -13.97 12.16 -12.02
CA ASN A 120 -13.61 12.50 -13.41
C ASN A 120 -12.14 12.92 -13.58
N GLY A 121 -11.31 12.68 -12.56
CA GLY A 121 -9.94 13.17 -12.55
C GLY A 121 -9.03 12.44 -11.57
N PHE A 122 -7.82 12.96 -11.44
CA PHE A 122 -6.78 12.43 -10.56
C PHE A 122 -6.42 13.44 -9.46
N SER A 123 -5.88 12.95 -8.35
CA SER A 123 -5.33 13.81 -7.30
C SER A 123 -3.91 14.23 -7.61
N HIS A 124 -3.49 15.39 -7.10
CA HIS A 124 -2.14 15.91 -7.28
C HIS A 124 -1.09 15.06 -6.55
N ASN A 125 -1.49 14.27 -5.55
CA ASN A 125 -0.61 13.43 -4.76
C ASN A 125 -1.06 11.96 -4.80
N ALA A 126 -0.85 11.32 -5.95
CA ALA A 126 -1.17 9.91 -6.15
C ALA A 126 -0.51 8.97 -5.11
N MET A 127 0.64 9.34 -4.55
CA MET A 127 1.31 8.59 -3.50
C MET A 127 0.49 8.54 -2.21
N ALA A 128 0.09 9.71 -1.70
CA ALA A 128 -0.74 9.80 -0.51
C ALA A 128 -2.09 9.08 -0.75
N THR A 129 -2.66 9.20 -1.95
CA THR A 129 -3.88 8.49 -2.34
C THR A 129 -3.73 6.98 -2.16
N ARG A 130 -2.65 6.39 -2.68
CA ARG A 130 -2.40 4.94 -2.57
C ARG A 130 -2.17 4.50 -1.12
N ILE A 131 -1.47 5.30 -0.31
CA ILE A 131 -1.23 5.00 1.11
C ILE A 131 -2.57 4.93 1.87
N GLU A 132 -3.41 5.96 1.75
CA GLU A 132 -4.70 5.97 2.46
C GLU A 132 -5.67 4.91 1.93
N ALA A 133 -5.63 4.62 0.62
CA ALA A 133 -6.38 3.49 0.06
C ALA A 133 -5.96 2.15 0.66
N ARG A 134 -4.65 1.92 0.82
CA ARG A 134 -4.13 0.70 1.46
C ARG A 134 -4.60 0.61 2.91
N LEU A 135 -4.56 1.72 3.66
CA LEU A 135 -5.04 1.74 5.04
C LEU A 135 -6.54 1.48 5.14
N LEU A 136 -7.34 2.04 4.23
CA LEU A 136 -8.80 1.81 4.17
C LEU A 136 -9.12 0.35 3.84
N LYS A 137 -8.42 -0.24 2.87
CA LYS A 137 -8.55 -1.66 2.52
C LYS A 137 -8.13 -2.58 3.68
N LYS A 138 -7.00 -2.28 4.35
CA LYS A 138 -6.56 -2.99 5.57
C LYS A 138 -7.58 -2.89 6.71
N ALA A 139 -8.42 -1.85 6.73
CA ALA A 139 -9.47 -1.67 7.72
C ALA A 139 -10.76 -2.47 7.43
N GLY A 140 -10.77 -3.31 6.40
CA GLY A 140 -11.95 -4.15 6.11
C GLY A 140 -12.83 -3.65 4.96
N VAL A 141 -12.43 -2.59 4.25
CA VAL A 141 -13.31 -1.90 3.30
C VAL A 141 -12.95 -2.25 1.84
N TYR A 142 -13.94 -2.70 1.07
CA TYR A 142 -13.80 -2.90 -0.37
C TYR A 142 -13.96 -1.58 -1.11
N VAL A 143 -13.04 -1.27 -2.03
CA VAL A 143 -13.03 -0.01 -2.76
C VAL A 143 -13.23 -0.28 -4.25
N PHE A 144 -14.34 0.20 -4.79
CA PHE A 144 -14.60 0.30 -6.22
C PHE A 144 -14.27 1.71 -6.68
N THR A 145 -13.56 1.85 -7.80
CA THR A 145 -13.33 3.14 -8.45
C THR A 145 -14.01 3.18 -9.80
N VAL A 146 -14.69 4.28 -10.07
CA VAL A 146 -15.37 4.54 -11.33
C VAL A 146 -14.86 5.87 -11.88
N ASN A 147 -14.15 5.78 -13.00
CA ASN A 147 -13.81 6.95 -13.80
C ASN A 147 -15.04 7.43 -14.59
N LEU A 148 -15.30 8.73 -14.63
CA LEU A 148 -16.45 9.33 -15.35
C LEU A 148 -16.04 10.00 -16.68
N GLY A 149 -14.88 9.65 -17.20
CA GLY A 149 -14.25 10.34 -18.33
C GLY A 149 -13.30 11.44 -17.87
N GLY A 150 -12.84 12.28 -18.81
CA GLY A 150 -11.85 13.33 -18.54
C GLY A 150 -10.40 12.84 -18.58
N ARG A 151 -9.46 13.65 -18.05
CA ARG A 151 -8.06 13.25 -17.88
C ARG A 151 -7.92 12.60 -16.50
N TRP A 152 -7.65 11.29 -16.48
CA TRP A 152 -7.49 10.50 -15.27
C TRP A 152 -6.19 9.70 -15.31
N ASP A 153 -5.66 9.36 -14.12
CA ASP A 153 -4.52 8.48 -13.97
C ASP A 153 -5.02 7.08 -13.61
N LYS A 154 -4.94 6.15 -14.58
CA LYS A 154 -5.32 4.76 -14.36
C LYS A 154 -4.54 4.10 -13.23
N SER A 155 -3.29 4.47 -13.05
CA SER A 155 -2.44 3.95 -11.99
C SER A 155 -2.85 4.46 -10.60
N GLU A 156 -3.42 5.66 -10.51
CA GLU A 156 -3.97 6.17 -9.25
C GLU A 156 -5.24 5.41 -8.88
N LEU A 157 -6.23 5.34 -9.77
CA LEU A 157 -7.51 4.65 -9.49
C LEU A 157 -7.29 3.15 -9.25
N THR A 158 -6.39 2.51 -10.00
CA THR A 158 -6.01 1.11 -9.75
C THR A 158 -5.39 0.93 -8.36
N GLY A 159 -4.57 1.87 -7.89
CA GLY A 159 -3.99 1.82 -6.55
C GLY A 159 -5.02 2.04 -5.44
N MET A 160 -6.09 2.80 -5.74
CA MET A 160 -7.21 3.02 -4.83
C MET A 160 -8.08 1.76 -4.68
N ALA A 161 -8.43 1.14 -5.81
CA ALA A 161 -9.36 0.03 -5.89
C ALA A 161 -8.87 -1.23 -5.16
N SER A 162 -9.80 -2.12 -4.81
CA SER A 162 -9.48 -3.47 -4.33
C SER A 162 -8.95 -4.37 -5.46
N ASN A 163 -8.45 -5.55 -5.11
CA ASN A 163 -7.83 -6.48 -6.06
C ASN A 163 -8.75 -7.68 -6.35
N PRO A 164 -8.70 -8.26 -7.56
CA PRO A 164 -7.90 -7.81 -8.71
C PRO A 164 -8.51 -6.56 -9.38
N ALA A 165 -7.66 -5.67 -9.89
CA ALA A 165 -8.09 -4.40 -10.48
C ALA A 165 -9.13 -4.55 -11.63
N SER A 166 -9.13 -5.68 -12.34
CA SER A 166 -10.13 -6.00 -13.38
C SER A 166 -11.56 -5.98 -12.87
N ASP A 167 -11.74 -6.19 -11.57
CA ASP A 167 -13.05 -6.35 -10.94
C ASP A 167 -13.44 -5.06 -10.20
N PHE A 168 -12.49 -4.21 -9.80
CA PHE A 168 -12.78 -3.05 -8.96
C PHE A 168 -12.58 -1.69 -9.65
N VAL A 169 -12.06 -1.66 -10.87
CA VAL A 169 -11.83 -0.43 -11.64
C VAL A 169 -12.72 -0.40 -12.87
N PHE A 170 -13.58 0.61 -12.96
CA PHE A 170 -14.52 0.82 -14.06
C PHE A 170 -14.35 2.19 -14.71
N SER A 171 -14.70 2.31 -15.99
CA SER A 171 -14.85 3.59 -16.67
C SER A 171 -16.29 3.77 -17.16
N SER A 172 -16.84 4.98 -17.09
CA SER A 172 -18.17 5.30 -17.63
C SER A 172 -18.24 5.15 -19.16
N ASP A 173 -17.08 5.15 -19.81
CA ASP A 173 -16.96 4.86 -21.25
C ASP A 173 -17.25 3.37 -21.56
N ASP A 174 -17.14 2.50 -20.56
CA ASP A 174 -17.51 1.10 -20.67
C ASP A 174 -19.05 0.98 -20.59
N TYR A 175 -19.64 0.28 -21.55
CA TYR A 175 -21.08 0.00 -21.60
C TYR A 175 -21.64 -0.41 -20.22
N ASN A 176 -22.61 0.36 -19.73
CA ASN A 176 -23.34 0.18 -18.48
C ASN A 176 -22.53 -0.39 -17.30
N ILE A 177 -21.66 0.43 -16.68
CA ILE A 177 -20.89 0.09 -15.46
C ILE A 177 -21.72 -0.47 -14.29
N ILE A 178 -23.03 -0.24 -14.29
CA ILE A 178 -23.95 -0.72 -13.26
C ILE A 178 -24.03 -2.25 -13.27
N ASP A 179 -24.09 -2.90 -14.44
CA ASP A 179 -24.26 -4.36 -14.51
C ASP A 179 -23.06 -5.16 -13.97
N PRO A 180 -21.79 -4.83 -14.33
CA PRO A 180 -20.62 -5.45 -13.72
C PRO A 180 -20.53 -5.21 -12.21
N LEU A 181 -20.78 -3.97 -11.77
CA LEU A 181 -20.74 -3.61 -10.35
C LEU A 181 -21.80 -4.39 -9.56
N ILE A 182 -23.00 -4.57 -10.12
CA ILE A 182 -24.04 -5.44 -9.54
C ILE A 182 -23.55 -6.87 -9.39
N ARG A 183 -22.94 -7.45 -10.42
CA ARG A 183 -22.52 -8.86 -10.38
C ARG A 183 -21.54 -9.09 -9.24
N LEU A 184 -20.58 -8.19 -9.05
CA LEU A 184 -19.58 -8.31 -7.99
C LEU A 184 -20.16 -8.13 -6.60
N LEU A 185 -21.03 -7.12 -6.42
CA LEU A 185 -21.75 -6.92 -5.16
C LEU A 185 -22.67 -8.11 -4.81
N ARG A 186 -23.13 -8.88 -5.80
CA ARG A 186 -23.99 -10.05 -5.58
C ARG A 186 -23.24 -11.34 -5.26
N ILE A 187 -22.10 -11.58 -5.91
CA ILE A 187 -21.41 -12.88 -5.86
C ILE A 187 -20.41 -12.94 -4.71
N HIS A 188 -19.70 -11.85 -4.42
CA HIS A 188 -18.54 -11.89 -3.53
C HIS A 188 -18.63 -10.87 -2.39
N GLU A 189 -18.91 -9.59 -2.66
CA GLU A 189 -18.50 -8.54 -1.71
C GLU A 189 -19.46 -8.22 -0.57
N CYS A 190 -20.76 -8.56 -0.69
CA CYS A 190 -21.68 -8.45 0.45
C CYS A 190 -21.81 -9.77 1.23
N ASP A 191 -20.99 -10.77 0.91
CA ASP A 191 -20.93 -12.01 1.66
C ASP A 191 -19.92 -11.91 2.80
N TYR A 192 -20.36 -11.38 3.95
CA TYR A 192 -19.51 -11.36 5.15
C TYR A 192 -18.99 -12.75 5.57
N GLN A 193 -19.63 -13.84 5.11
CA GLN A 193 -19.18 -15.22 5.35
C GLN A 193 -18.12 -15.70 4.35
N ILE A 194 -17.89 -14.97 3.25
CA ILE A 194 -16.76 -15.15 2.35
C ILE A 194 -15.81 -13.97 2.54
N HIS A 195 -15.19 -14.00 3.73
CA HIS A 195 -13.98 -13.26 4.12
C HIS A 195 -14.20 -11.77 4.48
N PRO A 196 -13.76 -11.32 5.68
CA PRO A 196 -13.20 -9.97 5.81
C PRO A 196 -12.15 -9.81 4.70
N PRO A 197 -11.90 -8.62 4.10
CA PRO A 197 -10.84 -8.51 3.10
C PRO A 197 -9.52 -8.89 3.78
N ALA A 198 -9.10 -10.14 3.55
CA ALA A 198 -8.12 -10.89 4.32
C ALA A 198 -8.16 -10.61 5.85
N ALA A 199 -8.63 -11.59 6.64
CA ALA A 199 -7.95 -11.82 7.93
C ALA A 199 -6.44 -11.75 7.66
N GLU A 200 -5.70 -10.96 8.48
CA GLU A 200 -4.29 -10.55 8.30
C GLU A 200 -3.64 -11.27 7.12
N PRO A 201 -3.23 -10.57 6.02
CA PRO A 201 -2.62 -11.27 4.91
C PRO A 201 -1.59 -12.20 5.49
N GLU A 202 -1.71 -13.52 5.23
CA GLU A 202 -0.63 -14.47 5.48
C GLU A 202 0.63 -13.71 5.13
N ALA A 203 1.52 -13.49 6.10
CA ALA A 203 2.56 -12.48 5.98
C ALA A 203 3.12 -12.55 4.56
N ALA A 204 3.06 -11.43 3.82
CA ALA A 204 3.26 -11.40 2.37
C ALA A 204 4.50 -12.19 1.94
N CYS A 205 5.49 -12.26 2.85
CA CYS A 205 6.59 -13.20 2.87
C CYS A 205 6.49 -14.20 4.06
N SER A 206 6.04 -15.43 3.81
CA SER A 206 6.19 -16.57 4.73
C SER A 206 7.23 -17.55 4.15
N PRO A 207 8.46 -17.60 4.69
CA PRO A 207 9.52 -18.42 4.12
C PRO A 207 9.22 -19.90 4.29
N LYS A 208 9.39 -20.68 3.21
CA LYS A 208 9.17 -22.15 3.23
C LYS A 208 10.29 -22.89 3.96
N ARG A 209 11.39 -22.20 4.26
CA ARG A 209 12.58 -22.72 4.96
C ARG A 209 13.10 -21.69 5.96
N LYS A 210 14.02 -22.09 6.82
CA LYS A 210 14.67 -21.15 7.74
C LYS A 210 15.59 -20.20 6.97
N VAL A 211 15.42 -18.89 7.19
CA VAL A 211 16.15 -17.80 6.53
C VAL A 211 16.68 -16.82 7.57
N ASP A 212 17.96 -16.48 7.48
CA ASP A 212 18.55 -15.34 8.18
C ASP A 212 18.75 -14.20 7.18
N MET A 213 18.16 -13.03 7.45
CA MET A 213 18.19 -11.87 6.57
C MET A 213 18.80 -10.66 7.28
N VAL A 214 19.75 -10.00 6.63
CA VAL A 214 20.35 -8.76 7.14
C VAL A 214 20.04 -7.63 6.17
N PHE A 215 19.42 -6.57 6.68
CA PHE A 215 19.22 -5.31 5.98
C PHE A 215 20.41 -4.41 6.29
N ALA A 216 21.13 -3.96 5.28
CA ALA A 216 22.33 -3.15 5.45
C ALA A 216 22.17 -1.79 4.78
N VAL A 217 22.39 -0.73 5.57
CA VAL A 217 22.27 0.67 5.11
C VAL A 217 23.59 1.37 5.35
N ASP A 218 24.15 1.95 4.29
CA ASP A 218 25.35 2.78 4.39
C ASP A 218 24.99 4.21 4.79
N HIS A 219 24.65 4.38 6.07
CA HIS A 219 24.16 5.62 6.65
C HIS A 219 25.10 6.81 6.42
N LEU A 220 26.41 6.57 6.39
CA LEU A 220 27.42 7.62 6.27
C LEU A 220 27.51 8.17 4.84
N ASN A 221 27.49 7.30 3.82
CA ASN A 221 27.50 7.75 2.42
C ASN A 221 26.12 8.28 1.98
N ILE A 222 25.03 7.66 2.46
CA ILE A 222 23.66 8.06 2.13
C ILE A 222 23.26 9.36 2.86
N GLY A 223 23.75 9.57 4.07
CA GLY A 223 23.43 10.71 4.92
C GLY A 223 22.19 10.49 5.80
N ALA A 224 22.13 11.19 6.93
CA ALA A 224 21.17 10.92 8.00
C ALA A 224 19.70 11.06 7.59
N VAL A 225 19.35 12.12 6.86
CA VAL A 225 17.95 12.41 6.44
C VAL A 225 17.42 11.31 5.51
N LYS A 226 18.20 10.94 4.50
CA LYS A 226 17.87 9.88 3.54
C LYS A 226 17.84 8.51 4.21
N SER A 227 18.81 8.24 5.09
CA SER A 227 18.86 7.00 5.86
C SER A 227 17.65 6.83 6.77
N LYS A 228 17.16 7.89 7.42
CA LYS A 228 15.94 7.85 8.23
C LYS A 228 14.72 7.37 7.43
N ARG A 229 14.62 7.76 6.15
CA ARG A 229 13.56 7.29 5.25
C ARG A 229 13.71 5.81 4.91
N ILE A 230 14.93 5.36 4.63
CA ILE A 230 15.22 3.93 4.40
C ILE A 230 14.87 3.11 5.65
N LEU A 231 15.19 3.61 6.84
CA LEU A 231 14.90 2.92 8.09
C LEU A 231 13.39 2.80 8.36
N ALA A 232 12.64 3.88 8.14
CA ALA A 232 11.18 3.83 8.21
C ALA A 232 10.59 2.83 7.20
N PHE A 233 11.16 2.78 5.99
CA PHE A 233 10.76 1.82 4.97
C PHE A 233 11.09 0.36 5.37
N ILE A 234 12.27 0.09 5.94
CA ILE A 234 12.64 -1.25 6.44
C ILE A 234 11.71 -1.68 7.57
N ASP A 235 11.38 -0.79 8.50
CA ASP A 235 10.40 -1.05 9.56
C ASP A 235 9.03 -1.41 8.95
N SER A 236 8.62 -0.66 7.92
CA SER A 236 7.40 -0.96 7.18
C SER A 236 7.46 -2.34 6.48
N LEU A 237 8.61 -2.77 5.94
CA LEU A 237 8.79 -4.13 5.39
C LEU A 237 8.66 -5.21 6.46
N PHE A 238 9.25 -5.02 7.64
CA PHE A 238 9.17 -5.99 8.74
C PHE A 238 7.74 -6.22 9.22
N SER A 239 6.87 -5.21 9.11
CA SER A 239 5.44 -5.38 9.42
C SER A 239 4.71 -6.38 8.50
N GLU A 240 5.29 -6.71 7.34
CA GLU A 240 4.70 -7.62 6.34
C GLU A 240 5.41 -9.00 6.32
N PHE A 241 6.44 -9.20 7.14
CA PHE A 241 7.18 -10.45 7.24
C PHE A 241 6.60 -11.37 8.32
N ASP A 242 6.70 -12.67 8.06
CA ASP A 242 6.28 -13.68 9.04
C ASP A 242 7.10 -13.55 10.33
N ARG A 243 6.39 -13.50 11.46
CA ARG A 243 6.97 -13.42 12.81
C ARG A 243 7.36 -14.79 13.37
N SER A 244 7.20 -15.87 12.60
CA SER A 244 7.62 -17.20 12.99
C SER A 244 9.14 -17.32 13.14
N ASP A 245 9.58 -18.36 13.84
CA ASP A 245 11.00 -18.71 13.98
C ASP A 245 11.70 -19.03 12.66
N ASN A 246 10.98 -19.13 11.54
CA ASN A 246 11.60 -19.42 10.25
C ASN A 246 12.39 -18.22 9.72
N LEU A 247 11.96 -16.99 9.99
CA LEU A 247 12.68 -15.78 9.59
C LEU A 247 13.36 -15.11 10.77
N LYS A 248 14.67 -14.87 10.68
CA LYS A 248 15.37 -13.96 11.59
C LYS A 248 15.95 -12.80 10.82
N THR A 249 15.56 -11.59 11.18
CA THR A 249 16.07 -10.37 10.57
C THR A 249 17.12 -9.69 11.45
N ALA A 250 17.89 -8.80 10.87
CA ALA A 250 18.63 -7.78 11.60
C ALA A 250 18.88 -6.57 10.73
N LEU A 251 18.99 -5.41 11.36
CA LEU A 251 19.43 -4.18 10.72
C LEU A 251 20.92 -3.96 11.01
N LEU A 252 21.67 -3.69 9.96
CA LEU A 252 23.07 -3.34 9.99
C LEU A 252 23.26 -1.92 9.47
N LEU A 253 23.70 -1.05 10.37
CA LEU A 253 24.18 0.28 10.03
C LEU A 253 25.71 0.26 9.93
N ASN A 254 26.34 1.42 9.87
CA ASN A 254 27.80 1.53 9.84
C ASN A 254 28.50 1.06 11.15
N ARG A 255 27.78 0.43 12.09
CA ARG A 255 28.26 -0.22 13.33
C ARG A 255 28.15 -1.77 13.27
N PRO A 256 28.99 -2.53 13.99
CA PRO A 256 28.89 -3.99 14.05
C PRO A 256 27.62 -4.45 14.80
N VAL A 257 26.93 -5.46 14.28
CA VAL A 257 25.77 -6.09 14.94
C VAL A 257 26.27 -7.13 15.95
N SER A 258 25.86 -7.00 17.21
CA SER A 258 26.22 -7.92 18.32
C SER A 258 25.41 -9.21 18.29
N SER A 259 24.13 -9.17 17.87
CA SER A 259 23.24 -10.34 17.73
C SER A 259 22.07 -10.09 16.77
N LEU A 260 21.61 -11.13 16.05
CA LEU A 260 20.39 -11.09 15.23
C LEU A 260 19.15 -11.11 16.15
N SER A 261 18.17 -10.24 15.92
CA SER A 261 16.98 -10.05 16.77
C SER A 261 15.73 -9.76 15.92
N ASN A 262 14.56 -10.21 16.37
CA ASN A 262 13.27 -9.94 15.73
C ASN A 262 12.72 -8.51 16.03
N LYS A 263 13.55 -7.59 16.55
CA LYS A 263 13.19 -6.19 16.86
C LYS A 263 14.28 -5.23 16.37
N LEU A 264 13.87 -4.10 15.79
CA LEU A 264 14.76 -2.95 15.56
C LEU A 264 15.21 -2.38 16.91
N THR A 265 16.52 -2.15 17.05
CA THR A 265 17.09 -1.31 18.12
C THR A 265 16.89 0.16 17.76
N ASP A 266 16.55 0.98 18.76
CA ASP A 266 16.16 2.39 18.59
C ASP A 266 17.32 3.27 18.07
N ILE A 267 16.99 4.29 17.29
CA ILE A 267 17.96 5.14 16.56
C ILE A 267 18.69 6.08 17.53
N THR A 268 18.05 6.48 18.63
CA THR A 268 18.57 7.44 19.63
C THR A 268 19.80 6.95 20.38
N GLU A 269 19.94 5.64 20.64
CA GLU A 269 21.17 5.06 21.21
C GLU A 269 22.36 5.10 20.23
N THR A 270 22.11 5.31 18.94
CA THR A 270 23.14 5.27 17.89
C THR A 270 23.80 6.63 17.64
N GLU A 271 23.13 7.73 18.01
CA GLU A 271 23.59 9.12 17.73
C GLU A 271 24.56 9.68 18.79
N GLN A 272 24.65 9.11 19.99
CA GLN A 272 25.42 9.71 21.11
C GLN A 272 26.92 9.40 21.16
N GLU A 273 27.47 8.61 20.24
CA GLU A 273 28.91 8.25 20.27
C GLU A 273 29.56 8.41 18.90
N MET A 274 29.73 9.66 18.47
CA MET A 274 30.49 10.01 17.27
C MET A 274 31.76 10.77 17.65
N ASP A 275 32.73 10.07 18.22
CA ASP A 275 34.12 10.53 18.24
C ASP A 275 35.07 9.40 17.85
N SER A 276 35.81 9.63 16.76
CA SER A 276 36.95 8.86 16.25
C SER A 276 36.69 7.51 15.52
N VAL A 277 36.16 7.54 14.28
CA VAL A 277 36.34 6.39 13.36
C VAL A 277 36.53 6.84 11.90
N ALA A 278 37.59 6.37 11.26
CA ALA A 278 37.81 6.52 9.81
C ALA A 278 36.68 5.83 9.02
N PHE A 279 36.03 6.59 8.13
CA PHE A 279 34.81 6.18 7.44
C PHE A 279 35.04 5.00 6.48
N PRO A 280 34.36 3.86 6.65
CA PRO A 280 34.58 2.72 5.79
C PRO A 280 33.77 2.80 4.48
N ASP A 281 34.40 2.46 3.36
CA ASP A 281 33.77 2.23 2.04
C ASP A 281 32.67 1.15 2.11
N PHE A 282 31.72 1.15 1.17
CA PHE A 282 30.58 0.23 1.06
C PHE A 282 31.00 -1.26 1.09
N SER A 283 32.24 -1.56 0.69
CA SER A 283 32.86 -2.87 0.85
C SER A 283 32.83 -3.39 2.30
N ALA A 284 32.92 -2.50 3.29
CA ALA A 284 32.79 -2.86 4.69
C ALA A 284 31.37 -3.24 5.09
N VAL A 285 30.35 -2.62 4.50
CA VAL A 285 28.93 -2.96 4.72
C VAL A 285 28.70 -4.41 4.29
N LEU A 286 29.11 -4.78 3.08
CA LEU A 286 29.04 -6.16 2.58
C LEU A 286 29.81 -7.16 3.46
N ARG A 287 31.02 -6.80 3.89
CA ARG A 287 31.85 -7.63 4.76
C ARG A 287 31.20 -7.86 6.13
N ARG A 288 30.59 -6.82 6.71
CA ARG A 288 29.93 -6.92 8.03
C ARG A 288 28.63 -7.70 7.93
N ALA A 289 27.82 -7.49 6.88
CA ALA A 289 26.62 -8.30 6.62
C ALA A 289 26.98 -9.80 6.56
N ARG A 290 28.05 -10.15 5.82
CA ARG A 290 28.57 -11.53 5.81
C ARG A 290 28.99 -12.03 7.18
N LYS A 291 29.68 -11.22 7.99
CA LYS A 291 30.05 -11.60 9.37
C LYS A 291 28.82 -11.84 10.25
N ALA A 292 27.79 -10.99 10.18
CA ALA A 292 26.55 -11.16 10.92
C ALA A 292 25.83 -12.46 10.51
N LEU A 293 25.64 -12.69 9.21
CA LEU A 293 25.00 -13.89 8.66
C LEU A 293 25.80 -15.18 8.93
N THR A 294 27.12 -15.10 9.05
CA THR A 294 27.96 -16.28 9.37
C THR A 294 27.93 -16.63 10.86
N LYS A 295 27.74 -15.65 11.74
CA LYS A 295 27.52 -15.85 13.18
C LYS A 295 26.08 -16.28 13.53
N GLY A 296 25.13 -16.08 12.62
CA GLY A 296 23.74 -16.49 12.76
C GLY A 296 23.55 -18.01 12.75
N ARG A 297 22.31 -18.45 12.44
CA ARG A 297 21.96 -19.88 12.42
C ARG A 297 22.81 -20.62 11.38
N GLN A 298 23.19 -21.86 11.71
CA GLN A 298 23.91 -22.73 10.79
C GLN A 298 22.90 -23.45 9.87
N SER A 299 23.34 -23.76 8.65
CA SER A 299 22.55 -24.52 7.66
C SER A 299 21.19 -23.90 7.26
N VAL A 300 21.04 -22.58 7.39
CA VAL A 300 19.88 -21.81 6.91
C VAL A 300 20.24 -21.02 5.64
N GLN A 301 19.23 -20.57 4.89
CA GLN A 301 19.47 -19.61 3.81
C GLN A 301 19.93 -18.27 4.41
N LYS A 302 20.88 -17.62 3.75
CA LYS A 302 21.47 -16.36 4.20
C LYS A 302 21.24 -15.30 3.16
N THR A 303 20.53 -14.24 3.53
CA THR A 303 20.16 -13.16 2.62
C THR A 303 20.68 -11.83 3.13
N ALA A 304 21.33 -11.05 2.27
CA ALA A 304 21.75 -9.69 2.55
C ALA A 304 20.97 -8.74 1.63
N VAL A 305 20.22 -7.81 2.20
CA VAL A 305 19.51 -6.75 1.46
C VAL A 305 20.28 -5.46 1.70
N VAL A 306 20.88 -4.90 0.65
CA VAL A 306 21.70 -3.68 0.76
C VAL A 306 21.04 -2.52 0.06
N PHE A 307 20.98 -1.37 0.73
CA PHE A 307 20.46 -0.13 0.15
C PHE A 307 21.59 0.73 -0.39
N MET A 308 21.40 1.25 -1.60
CA MET A 308 22.38 2.07 -2.31
C MET A 308 21.67 3.25 -2.99
N ASP A 309 22.34 4.38 -3.08
CA ASP A 309 21.97 5.48 -3.97
C ASP A 309 23.22 6.00 -4.71
N SER A 310 23.08 7.08 -5.47
CA SER A 310 24.18 7.68 -6.22
C SER A 310 25.34 8.20 -5.37
N ASN A 311 25.18 8.35 -4.05
CA ASN A 311 26.27 8.76 -3.15
C ASN A 311 27.17 7.58 -2.77
N VAL A 312 26.75 6.34 -3.04
CA VAL A 312 27.52 5.14 -2.69
C VAL A 312 28.49 4.81 -3.81
N HIS A 313 29.79 5.02 -3.56
CA HIS A 313 30.84 4.74 -4.53
C HIS A 313 31.13 3.23 -4.64
N ILE A 314 31.06 2.68 -5.86
CA ILE A 314 31.39 1.28 -6.13
C ILE A 314 32.88 1.15 -6.45
N THR A 315 33.66 0.65 -5.49
CA THR A 315 35.10 0.45 -5.65
C THR A 315 35.46 -1.01 -6.02
N PRO A 316 36.67 -1.31 -6.50
CA PRO A 316 37.13 -2.69 -6.68
C PRO A 316 37.05 -3.56 -5.41
N ALA A 317 37.13 -2.95 -4.23
CA ALA A 317 36.98 -3.65 -2.96
C ALA A 317 35.53 -4.14 -2.75
N VAL A 318 34.53 -3.39 -3.23
CA VAL A 318 33.11 -3.78 -3.20
C VAL A 318 32.91 -5.09 -3.97
N PHE A 319 33.41 -5.17 -5.21
CA PHE A 319 33.31 -6.38 -6.02
C PHE A 319 34.02 -7.58 -5.39
N LYS A 320 35.17 -7.34 -4.73
CA LYS A 320 35.90 -8.40 -4.01
C LYS A 320 35.07 -8.96 -2.84
N GLU A 321 34.38 -8.10 -2.09
CA GLU A 321 33.50 -8.54 -0.99
C GLU A 321 32.21 -9.18 -1.50
N ALA A 322 31.61 -8.68 -2.58
CA ALA A 322 30.46 -9.32 -3.22
C ALA A 322 30.79 -10.75 -3.68
N LYS A 323 31.95 -10.95 -4.33
CA LYS A 323 32.43 -12.29 -4.73
C LYS A 323 32.63 -13.21 -3.51
N ARG A 324 33.11 -12.67 -2.38
CA ARG A 324 33.25 -13.43 -1.12
C ARG A 324 31.89 -13.81 -0.52
N ASN A 325 30.88 -12.94 -0.61
CA ASN A 325 29.52 -13.23 -0.16
C ASN A 325 28.92 -14.36 -0.99
N LYS A 326 29.05 -14.29 -2.32
CA LYS A 326 28.61 -15.35 -3.24
C LYS A 326 29.26 -16.70 -2.95
N PHE A 327 30.58 -16.72 -2.71
CA PHE A 327 31.30 -17.95 -2.33
C PHE A 327 30.78 -18.55 -1.01
N ARG A 328 30.27 -17.71 -0.10
CA ARG A 328 29.66 -18.15 1.17
C ARG A 328 28.17 -18.47 1.05
N LYS A 329 27.62 -18.54 -0.18
CA LYS A 329 26.20 -18.81 -0.47
C LYS A 329 25.27 -17.81 0.23
N ILE A 330 25.67 -16.54 0.25
CA ILE A 330 24.81 -15.44 0.73
C ILE A 330 24.13 -14.81 -0.47
N ASP A 331 22.80 -14.80 -0.49
CA ASP A 331 21.97 -14.16 -1.50
C ASP A 331 21.95 -12.66 -1.27
N THR A 332 22.65 -11.90 -2.12
CA THR A 332 22.72 -10.45 -2.01
C THR A 332 21.68 -9.80 -2.93
N TYR A 333 20.76 -9.06 -2.33
CA TYR A 333 19.78 -8.18 -2.98
C TYR A 333 20.26 -6.74 -2.88
N VAL A 334 20.17 -6.01 -3.97
CA VAL A 334 20.49 -4.58 -4.04
C VAL A 334 19.19 -3.81 -4.25
N VAL A 335 18.84 -2.96 -3.29
CA VAL A 335 17.77 -1.96 -3.44
C VAL A 335 18.44 -0.63 -3.79
N TYR A 336 18.43 -0.29 -5.07
CA TYR A 336 19.02 0.95 -5.57
C TYR A 336 17.95 2.05 -5.61
N ILE A 337 18.22 3.20 -4.99
CA ILE A 337 17.32 4.36 -4.95
C ILE A 337 17.88 5.44 -5.88
N GLY A 338 17.13 5.71 -6.96
CA GLY A 338 17.54 6.58 -8.04
C GLY A 338 17.55 5.85 -9.40
N ASP A 339 17.84 6.63 -10.42
CA ASP A 339 17.80 6.27 -11.83
C ASP A 339 19.19 6.28 -12.50
N ASP A 340 20.17 6.95 -11.89
CA ASP A 340 21.55 6.98 -12.35
C ASP A 340 22.36 5.82 -11.76
N TYR A 341 22.39 4.68 -12.46
CA TYR A 341 23.23 3.53 -12.05
C TYR A 341 23.72 2.69 -13.22
N ASN A 342 24.92 2.11 -13.02
CA ASN A 342 25.43 1.10 -13.93
C ASN A 342 24.84 -0.27 -13.60
N LYS A 343 23.92 -0.74 -14.45
CA LYS A 343 23.29 -2.06 -14.35
C LYS A 343 24.27 -3.22 -14.27
N ASN A 344 25.47 -3.12 -14.86
CA ASN A 344 26.45 -4.19 -14.82
C ASN A 344 27.18 -4.24 -13.48
N ASP A 345 27.45 -3.09 -12.87
CA ASP A 345 28.09 -3.02 -11.56
C ASP A 345 27.17 -3.60 -10.48
N LEU A 346 25.88 -3.26 -10.50
CA LEU A 346 24.91 -3.82 -9.56
C LEU A 346 24.73 -5.34 -9.72
N LYS A 347 24.86 -5.88 -10.94
CA LYS A 347 24.84 -7.34 -11.19
C LYS A 347 26.07 -8.05 -10.63
N LEU A 348 27.21 -7.37 -10.53
CA LEU A 348 28.42 -7.93 -9.94
C LEU A 348 28.35 -7.93 -8.41
N ILE A 349 27.55 -7.03 -7.83
CA ILE A 349 27.31 -6.96 -6.38
C ILE A 349 26.24 -7.96 -5.94
N SER A 350 25.16 -8.07 -6.72
CA SER A 350 24.02 -8.97 -6.45
C SER A 350 24.27 -10.42 -6.90
N ASN A 351 23.42 -11.35 -6.45
CA ASN A 351 23.49 -12.76 -6.83
C ASN A 351 22.81 -13.10 -8.18
N GLY A 352 22.49 -12.12 -9.01
CA GLY A 352 21.80 -12.33 -10.30
C GLY A 352 20.91 -11.13 -10.67
N LYS A 353 20.39 -11.11 -11.90
CA LYS A 353 19.56 -9.98 -12.40
C LYS A 353 18.27 -9.79 -11.57
N ASP A 354 17.71 -10.86 -11.02
CA ASP A 354 16.44 -10.83 -10.28
C ASP A 354 16.57 -10.28 -8.85
N ASN A 355 17.81 -10.03 -8.39
CA ASN A 355 18.14 -9.53 -7.07
C ASN A 355 18.44 -8.02 -7.07
N ILE A 356 18.16 -7.32 -8.17
CA ILE A 356 18.30 -5.87 -8.28
C ILE A 356 16.90 -5.28 -8.30
N ILE A 357 16.60 -4.46 -7.30
CA ILE A 357 15.34 -3.75 -7.15
C ILE A 357 15.65 -2.27 -7.25
N THR A 358 14.94 -1.56 -8.12
CA THR A 358 15.18 -0.14 -8.37
C THR A 358 13.98 0.66 -7.88
N VAL A 359 14.22 1.60 -6.99
CA VAL A 359 13.25 2.56 -6.48
C VAL A 359 13.57 3.90 -7.12
N PRO A 360 12.66 4.56 -7.85
CA PRO A 360 13.01 5.75 -8.62
C PRO A 360 13.50 6.92 -7.75
N SER A 361 12.96 7.06 -6.54
CA SER A 361 13.35 8.12 -5.62
C SER A 361 13.08 7.76 -4.15
N TYR A 362 13.69 8.50 -3.22
CA TYR A 362 13.40 8.36 -1.78
C TYR A 362 11.94 8.66 -1.41
N GLY A 363 11.20 9.40 -2.25
CA GLY A 363 9.77 9.61 -2.05
C GLY A 363 8.97 8.34 -2.33
N GLU A 364 9.44 7.53 -3.28
CA GLU A 364 8.69 6.39 -3.81
C GLU A 364 8.96 5.07 -3.07
N LEU A 365 9.79 5.07 -2.01
CA LEU A 365 10.09 3.89 -1.20
C LEU A 365 8.82 3.12 -0.80
N GLU A 366 7.83 3.80 -0.22
CA GLU A 366 6.58 3.16 0.21
C GLU A 366 5.73 2.62 -0.95
N ILE A 367 5.82 3.23 -2.14
CA ILE A 367 5.09 2.74 -3.32
C ILE A 367 5.80 1.50 -3.89
N SER A 368 7.13 1.53 -3.94
CA SER A 368 7.94 0.38 -4.37
C SER A 368 7.97 -0.76 -3.35
N LYS A 369 7.26 -0.62 -2.22
CA LYS A 369 7.18 -1.64 -1.16
C LYS A 369 6.74 -3.00 -1.71
N GLU A 370 5.73 -3.03 -2.57
CA GLU A 370 5.20 -4.29 -3.12
C GLU A 370 6.20 -4.96 -4.08
N ASP A 371 6.90 -4.18 -4.90
CA ASP A 371 7.95 -4.71 -5.79
C ASP A 371 9.14 -5.26 -4.99
N VAL A 372 9.55 -4.52 -3.95
CA VAL A 372 10.60 -4.94 -3.01
C VAL A 372 10.19 -6.22 -2.30
N LEU A 373 8.98 -6.28 -1.74
CA LEU A 373 8.45 -7.49 -1.11
C LEU A 373 8.36 -8.65 -2.09
N THR A 374 7.80 -8.44 -3.29
CA THR A 374 7.67 -9.49 -4.31
C THR A 374 9.04 -10.09 -4.69
N SER A 375 10.07 -9.27 -4.83
CA SER A 375 11.43 -9.75 -5.12
C SER A 375 12.04 -10.49 -3.93
N LEU A 376 11.89 -9.96 -2.71
CA LEU A 376 12.41 -10.58 -1.50
C LEU A 376 11.69 -11.90 -1.19
N CYS A 377 10.36 -11.94 -1.26
CA CYS A 377 9.53 -13.12 -0.96
C CYS A 377 9.77 -14.27 -1.96
N LYS A 378 10.06 -13.96 -3.24
CA LYS A 378 10.44 -15.01 -4.22
C LYS A 378 11.68 -15.80 -3.80
N GLY A 379 12.57 -15.18 -3.04
CA GLY A 379 13.78 -15.81 -2.54
C GLY A 379 13.61 -16.65 -1.27
N LEU A 380 12.44 -16.58 -0.61
CA LEU A 380 12.17 -17.12 0.73
C LEU A 380 11.57 -18.54 0.75
#